data_AF-A0A1C5N947-F1
#
_entry.id   AF-A0A1C5N947-F1
#
_cell.length_a   1.000
_cell.length_b   1.000
_cell.length_c   1.000
_cell.angle_alpha   90.00
_cell.angle_beta   90.00
_cell.angle_gamma   90.00
#
_symmetry.space_group_name_H-M   'P 1'
#
loop_
_entity.id
_entity.type
_entity.pdbx_description
1 polymer ?
#
loop_
_entity_poly.entity_id
_entity_poly.type
_entity_poly.pdbx_seq_one_letter_code
_entity_poly.pdbx_strand_id
1 'polypeptide(L)'
;MSARVKLPPEMADLLRSELDAAIKESAFHRDDELIARRYLIDKWCQMDIAAELGWRRATVGDHLKHILERVENVSAKLYTNRT
;
A
#
# COMPACT_ATOMS: atom_id res chain seq x y z
N MET A 1 -13.46 -16.50 -4.89
CA MET A 1 -12.01 -16.72 -4.68
C MET A 1 -11.45 -15.47 -4.02
N SER A 2 -11.39 -15.44 -2.68
CA SER A 2 -11.06 -14.22 -1.92
C SER A 2 -9.54 -14.06 -1.87
N ALA A 3 -8.99 -13.20 -2.72
CA ALA A 3 -7.56 -12.89 -2.71
C ALA A 3 -7.27 -12.02 -1.48
N ARG A 4 -6.85 -12.67 -0.38
CA ARG A 4 -6.46 -11.97 0.85
C ARG A 4 -5.32 -11.01 0.55
N VAL A 5 -5.44 -9.78 1.06
CA VAL A 5 -4.37 -8.79 1.09
C VAL A 5 -3.14 -9.41 1.76
N LYS A 6 -2.07 -9.60 1.00
CA LYS A 6 -0.77 -10.01 1.55
C LYS A 6 -0.01 -8.74 1.88
N LEU A 7 -0.01 -8.38 3.16
CA LEU A 7 0.85 -7.32 3.67
C LEU A 7 2.22 -7.92 3.98
N PRO A 8 3.32 -7.25 3.59
CA PRO A 8 4.64 -7.53 4.13
C PRO A 8 4.65 -7.47 5.67
N PRO A 9 5.43 -8.33 6.36
CA PRO A 9 5.41 -8.44 7.82
C PRO A 9 5.73 -7.12 8.53
N GLU A 10 6.75 -6.40 8.06
CA GLU A 10 7.19 -5.11 8.61
C GLU A 10 6.09 -4.05 8.62
N MET A 11 5.18 -4.10 7.63
CA MET A 11 4.03 -3.18 7.54
C MET A 11 2.81 -3.66 8.32
N ALA A 12 2.77 -4.93 8.75
CA ALA A 12 1.66 -5.47 9.52
C ALA A 12 1.67 -4.97 10.97
N ASP A 13 2.86 -4.64 11.48
CA ASP A 13 3.08 -4.15 12.85
C ASP A 13 2.92 -2.62 12.99
N LEU A 14 2.74 -1.91 11.86
CA LEU A 14 2.50 -0.47 11.85
C LEU A 14 1.05 -0.13 12.19
N LEU A 15 0.86 0.94 12.97
CA LEU A 15 -0.46 1.50 13.23
C LEU A 15 -1.04 2.13 11.96
N ARG A 16 -2.36 2.28 11.90
CA ARG A 16 -3.04 2.94 10.77
C ARG A 16 -2.49 4.34 10.48
N SER A 17 -2.21 5.13 11.52
CA SER A 17 -1.64 6.48 11.38
C SER A 17 -0.23 6.46 10.79
N GLU A 18 0.54 5.41 11.07
CA GLU A 18 1.92 5.27 10.60
C GLU A 18 1.98 4.81 9.16
N LEU A 19 1.06 3.92 8.77
CA LEU A 19 0.84 3.59 7.36
C LEU A 19 0.41 4.82 6.56
N ASP A 20 -0.52 5.64 7.07
CA ASP A 20 -0.94 6.86 6.39
C ASP A 20 0.21 7.88 6.26
N ALA A 21 1.04 8.03 7.31
CA ALA A 21 2.23 8.86 7.26
C ALA A 21 3.25 8.32 6.23
N ALA A 22 3.56 7.03 6.24
CA ALA A 22 4.49 6.42 5.30
C ALA A 22 4.02 6.56 3.84
N ILE A 23 2.71 6.44 3.58
CA ILE A 23 2.15 6.66 2.24
C ILE A 23 2.30 8.12 1.81
N LYS A 24 2.02 9.09 2.69
CA LYS A 24 2.19 10.52 2.38
C LYS A 24 3.64 10.87 2.09
N GLU A 25 4.56 10.42 2.92
CA GLU A 25 6.00 10.66 2.76
C GLU A 25 6.62 9.89 1.59
N SER A 26 5.91 8.90 1.04
CA SER A 26 6.34 8.18 -0.17
C SER A 26 6.26 9.03 -1.43
N ALA A 27 5.52 10.14 -1.42
CA ALA A 27 5.36 11.09 -2.53
C ALA A 27 4.89 10.43 -3.83
N PHE A 28 3.87 9.57 -3.74
CA PHE A 28 3.29 8.90 -4.90
C PHE A 28 2.53 9.86 -5.82
N HIS A 29 2.39 9.48 -7.08
CA HIS A 29 1.40 10.07 -7.98
C HIS A 29 -0.02 9.66 -7.55
N ARG A 30 -1.02 10.43 -7.99
CA ARG A 30 -2.41 10.32 -7.54
C ARG A 30 -2.96 8.89 -7.55
N ASP A 31 -2.73 8.14 -8.64
CA ASP A 31 -3.28 6.79 -8.78
C ASP A 31 -2.57 5.80 -7.85
N ASP A 32 -1.25 5.90 -7.72
CA ASP A 32 -0.46 5.06 -6.81
C ASP A 32 -0.78 5.34 -5.34
N GLU A 33 -0.99 6.62 -4.98
CA GLU A 33 -1.43 6.98 -3.63
C GLU A 33 -2.82 6.39 -3.33
N LEU A 34 -3.74 6.43 -4.30
CA LEU A 34 -5.07 5.83 -4.16
C LEU A 34 -4.94 4.31 -3.96
N ILE A 35 -4.17 3.63 -4.80
CA ILE A 35 -3.93 2.18 -4.67
C ILE A 35 -3.35 1.87 -3.29
N ALA A 36 -2.36 2.63 -2.85
CA ALA A 36 -1.71 2.46 -1.54
C ALA A 36 -2.71 2.59 -0.40
N ARG A 37 -3.51 3.67 -0.37
CA ARG A 37 -4.53 3.89 0.66
C ARG A 37 -5.58 2.77 0.67
N ARG A 38 -6.15 2.44 -0.50
CA ARG A 38 -7.17 1.38 -0.60
C ARG A 38 -6.65 0.03 -0.14
N TYR A 39 -5.45 -0.34 -0.55
CA TYR A 39 -4.89 -1.66 -0.26
C TYR A 39 -4.33 -1.76 1.16
N LEU A 40 -3.53 -0.78 1.62
CA LEU A 40 -2.83 -0.85 2.90
C LEU A 40 -3.69 -0.39 4.07
N ILE A 41 -4.54 0.63 3.89
CA ILE A 41 -5.34 1.22 4.97
C ILE A 41 -6.75 0.65 4.99
N ASP A 42 -7.45 0.69 3.86
CA ASP A 42 -8.85 0.24 3.77
C ASP A 42 -9.00 -1.27 3.53
N LYS A 43 -7.88 -1.96 3.24
CA LYS A 43 -7.80 -3.42 3.00
C LYS A 43 -8.69 -3.91 1.85
N TRP A 44 -8.91 -3.08 0.84
CA TRP A 44 -9.62 -3.46 -0.38
C TRP A 44 -8.82 -4.50 -1.17
N CYS A 45 -9.53 -5.38 -1.89
CA CYS A 45 -8.88 -6.33 -2.78
C CYS A 45 -8.47 -5.65 -4.09
N GLN A 46 -7.50 -6.25 -4.80
CA GLN A 46 -7.00 -5.68 -6.07
C GLN A 46 -8.09 -5.55 -7.15
N MET A 47 -9.12 -6.40 -7.11
CA MET A 47 -10.24 -6.33 -8.06
C MET A 47 -11.10 -5.09 -7.84
N ASP A 48 -11.41 -4.74 -6.59
CA ASP A 48 -12.26 -3.58 -6.27
C ASP A 48 -11.52 -2.27 -6.59
N ILE A 49 -10.22 -2.21 -6.28
CA ILE A 49 -9.35 -1.09 -6.64
C ILE A 49 -9.27 -0.94 -8.17
N ALA A 50 -9.13 -2.05 -8.88
CA ALA A 50 -9.12 -2.04 -10.34
C ALA A 50 -10.46 -1.55 -10.92
N ALA A 51 -11.59 -1.94 -10.31
CA ALA A 51 -12.90 -1.44 -10.71
C ALA A 51 -13.04 0.08 -10.47
N GLU A 52 -12.53 0.59 -9.34
CA GLU A 52 -12.54 2.03 -9.02
C GLU A 52 -11.72 2.85 -10.04
N LEU A 53 -10.57 2.32 -10.47
CA LEU A 53 -9.69 2.99 -11.44
C LEU A 53 -10.06 2.73 -12.91
N GLY A 54 -11.00 1.81 -13.18
CA GLY A 54 -11.29 1.34 -14.53
C GLY A 54 -10.13 0.54 -15.16
N TRP A 55 -9.28 -0.06 -14.33
CA TRP A 55 -8.08 -0.79 -14.75
C TRP A 55 -8.30 -2.30 -14.74
N ARG A 56 -7.33 -3.03 -15.31
CA ARG A 56 -7.24 -4.48 -15.11
C ARG A 56 -6.60 -4.76 -13.74
N ARG A 57 -7.05 -5.82 -13.07
CA ARG A 57 -6.45 -6.29 -11.81
C ARG A 57 -4.94 -6.53 -11.91
N ALA A 58 -4.46 -7.01 -13.06
CA ALA A 58 -3.04 -7.22 -13.31
C ALA A 58 -2.24 -5.90 -13.21
N THR A 59 -2.76 -4.81 -13.81
CA THR A 59 -2.16 -3.49 -13.73
C THR A 59 -2.04 -3.02 -12.29
N VAL A 60 -3.11 -3.12 -11.49
CA VAL A 60 -3.05 -2.80 -10.06
C VAL A 60 -2.02 -3.67 -9.33
N GLY A 61 -1.94 -4.96 -9.68
CA GLY A 61 -0.94 -5.88 -9.13
C GLY A 61 0.51 -5.49 -9.44
N ASP A 62 0.78 -4.93 -10.62
CA ASP A 62 2.12 -4.47 -11.01
C ASP A 62 2.50 -3.18 -10.30
N HIS A 63 1.58 -2.21 -10.20
CA HIS A 63 1.79 -0.99 -9.41
C HIS A 63 2.00 -1.30 -7.92
N LEU A 64 1.23 -2.24 -7.37
CA LEU A 64 1.35 -2.64 -5.97
C LEU A 64 2.74 -3.13 -5.60
N LYS A 65 3.48 -3.79 -6.51
CA LYS A 65 4.85 -4.24 -6.22
C LYS A 65 5.75 -3.05 -5.84
N HIS A 66 5.72 -1.99 -6.66
CA HIS A 66 6.51 -0.78 -6.45
C HIS A 66 6.01 0.04 -5.27
N ILE A 67 4.69 0.12 -5.08
CA ILE A 67 4.08 0.82 -3.94
C ILE A 67 4.52 0.17 -2.63
N LEU A 68 4.40 -1.15 -2.52
CA LEU A 68 4.75 -1.88 -1.29
C LEU A 68 6.23 -1.69 -0.93
N GLU A 69 7.12 -1.88 -1.91
CA GLU A 69 8.56 -1.66 -1.73
C GLU A 69 8.87 -0.22 -1.30
N ARG A 70 8.23 0.78 -1.90
CA ARG A 70 8.47 2.18 -1.56
C ARG A 70 7.95 2.54 -0.17
N VAL A 71 6.74 2.11 0.18
CA VAL A 71 6.16 2.36 1.52
C VAL A 71 7.01 1.70 2.60
N GLU A 72 7.45 0.46 2.37
CA GLU A 72 8.34 -0.26 3.30
C GLU A 72 9.64 0.51 3.56
N ASN A 73 10.30 0.98 2.50
CA ASN A 73 11.52 1.78 2.61
C ASN A 73 11.29 3.10 3.36
N VAL A 74 10.15 3.74 3.17
CA VAL A 74 9.82 5.00 3.82
C VAL A 74 9.43 4.77 5.28
N SER A 75 8.63 3.75 5.58
CA SER A 75 8.30 3.37 6.95
C SER A 75 9.54 2.97 7.72
N ALA A 76 10.47 2.24 7.09
CA ALA A 76 11.75 1.91 7.69
C ALA A 76 12.47 3.20 8.08
N LYS A 77 12.59 4.20 7.20
CA LYS A 77 13.24 5.49 7.52
C LYS A 77 12.54 6.28 8.62
N LEU A 78 11.21 6.29 8.64
CA LEU A 78 10.42 7.01 9.65
C LEU A 78 10.50 6.35 11.03
N TYR A 79 10.60 5.02 11.06
CA TYR A 79 10.44 4.22 12.27
C TYR A 79 11.65 3.31 12.58
N THR A 80 12.83 3.60 12.01
CA THR A 80 14.09 2.80 12.11
C THR A 80 14.47 2.39 13.54
N ASN A 81 13.98 3.09 14.57
CA ASN A 81 14.34 2.88 15.98
C ASN A 81 13.18 2.39 16.87
N ARG A 82 12.30 1.51 16.37
CA ARG A 82 11.44 0.72 17.27
C ARG A 82 12.21 -0.50 17.79
N THR A 83 13.20 -0.23 18.64
CA THR A 83 13.91 -1.23 19.44
C THR A 83 13.44 -1.15 20.89
#